data_AF-A0A0B6YN08-F1
#
_entry.id   AF-A0A0B6YN08-F1
#
_cell.length_a   1.000
_cell.length_b   1.000
_cell.length_c   1.000
_cell.angle_alpha   90.00
_cell.angle_beta   90.00
_cell.angle_gamma   90.00
#
_symmetry.space_group_name_H-M   'P 1'
#
loop_
_entity.id
_entity.type
_entity.pdbx_description
1 polymer ?
#
loop_
_entity_poly.entity_id
_entity_poly.type
_entity_poly.pdbx_seq_one_letter_code
_entity_poly.pdbx_strand_id
1 'polypeptide(L)'
;VPNTTKGVLETAVTYSRIQTFLLLEELDHPSKDEQTNLRPKAEDSYLQLDNVTAKWDASTSDINTLEDISLNVGPGQLIAVIGPVGAGKSSLLMSILGELPAQKGTIKVS
;
A
#
# COMPACT_ATOMS: atom_id res chain seq x y z
N VAL A 1 -40.45 -14.37 -24.90
CA VAL A 1 -39.42 -15.39 -24.58
C VAL A 1 -37.97 -14.99 -24.86
N PRO A 2 -37.58 -14.18 -25.88
CA PRO A 2 -36.17 -13.83 -26.11
C PRO A 2 -35.56 -12.91 -25.03
N ASN A 3 -36.38 -12.06 -24.41
CA ASN A 3 -35.92 -11.10 -23.40
C ASN A 3 -35.59 -11.78 -22.05
N THR A 4 -36.26 -12.89 -21.74
CA THR A 4 -36.06 -13.62 -20.48
C THR A 4 -34.74 -14.39 -20.49
N THR A 5 -34.36 -14.99 -21.62
CA THR A 5 -33.07 -15.68 -21.75
C THR A 5 -31.90 -14.70 -21.71
N LYS A 6 -32.04 -13.52 -22.34
CA LYS A 6 -31.06 -12.43 -22.24
C LYS A 6 -30.89 -11.95 -20.79
N GLY A 7 -31.99 -11.70 -20.07
CA GLY A 7 -31.94 -11.27 -18.68
C GLY A 7 -31.26 -12.27 -17.75
N VAL A 8 -31.46 -13.58 -17.97
CA VAL A 8 -30.77 -14.63 -17.19
C VAL A 8 -29.26 -14.66 -17.49
N LEU A 9 -28.87 -14.52 -18.76
CA LEU A 9 -27.45 -14.45 -19.15
C LEU A 9 -26.77 -13.20 -18.58
N GLU A 10 -27.41 -12.03 -18.66
CA GLU A 10 -26.90 -10.78 -18.10
C GLU A 10 -26.77 -10.84 -16.57
N THR A 11 -27.73 -11.49 -15.90
CA THR A 11 -27.69 -11.70 -14.44
C THR A 11 -26.53 -12.61 -14.05
N ALA A 12 -26.29 -13.70 -14.79
CA ALA A 12 -25.19 -14.62 -14.53
C ALA A 12 -23.82 -13.93 -14.70
N VAL A 13 -23.64 -13.14 -15.76
CA VAL A 13 -22.40 -12.37 -15.98
C VAL A 13 -22.20 -11.34 -14.87
N THR A 14 -23.25 -10.65 -14.45
CA THR A 14 -23.19 -9.66 -13.35
C THR A 14 -22.84 -10.33 -12.03
N TYR A 15 -23.49 -11.45 -11.71
CA TYR A 15 -23.18 -12.26 -10.53
C TYR A 15 -21.71 -12.68 -10.51
N SER A 16 -21.19 -13.21 -11.63
CA SER A 16 -19.79 -13.60 -11.74
C SER A 16 -18.85 -12.43 -11.49
N ARG A 17 -19.13 -11.23 -12.04
CA ARG A 17 -18.28 -10.05 -11.83
C ARG A 17 -18.25 -9.59 -10.38
N ILE A 18 -19.40 -9.52 -9.72
CA ILE A 18 -19.49 -9.14 -8.30
C ILE A 18 -18.78 -10.18 -7.44
N GLN A 19 -19.03 -11.47 -7.69
CA GLN A 19 -18.35 -12.54 -6.98
C GLN A 19 -16.84 -12.46 -7.16
N THR A 20 -16.34 -12.24 -8.39
CA THR A 20 -14.90 -12.06 -8.64
C THR A 20 -14.34 -10.91 -7.84
N PHE A 21 -15.02 -9.75 -7.81
CA PHE A 21 -14.57 -8.59 -7.04
C PHE A 21 -14.54 -8.87 -5.53
N LEU A 22 -15.60 -9.48 -4.98
CA LEU A 22 -15.71 -9.79 -3.56
C LEU A 22 -14.74 -10.89 -3.09
N LEU A 23 -14.18 -11.67 -4.02
CA LEU A 23 -13.18 -12.70 -3.75
C LEU A 23 -11.74 -12.24 -4.04
N LEU A 24 -11.53 -10.96 -4.36
CA LEU A 24 -10.17 -10.41 -4.46
C LEU A 24 -9.49 -10.45 -3.09
N GLU A 25 -8.16 -10.61 -3.11
CA GLU A 25 -7.33 -10.51 -1.92
C GLU A 25 -7.45 -9.10 -1.32
N GLU A 26 -7.73 -9.02 -0.02
CA GLU A 26 -7.75 -7.75 0.68
C GLU A 26 -6.31 -7.24 0.82
N LEU A 27 -6.13 -5.92 0.72
CA LEU A 27 -4.86 -5.32 1.10
C LEU A 27 -4.73 -5.41 2.61
N ASP A 28 -3.69 -6.08 3.10
CA ASP A 28 -3.32 -6.05 4.51
C ASP A 28 -3.06 -4.60 4.91
N HIS A 29 -4.06 -3.97 5.52
CA HIS A 29 -3.85 -2.76 6.28
C HIS A 29 -3.25 -3.21 7.61
N PRO A 30 -2.01 -2.80 7.95
CA PRO A 30 -1.52 -3.04 9.30
C PRO A 30 -2.58 -2.51 10.25
N SER A 31 -3.20 -3.44 11.00
CA SER A 31 -4.11 -3.09 12.07
C SER A 31 -3.40 -2.04 12.88
N LYS A 32 -4.04 -0.88 13.05
CA LYS A 32 -3.63 0.08 14.08
C LYS A 32 -3.95 -0.56 15.42
N ASP A 33 -3.28 -1.66 15.75
CA ASP A 33 -3.25 -2.22 17.07
C ASP A 33 -2.65 -1.13 17.95
N GLU A 34 -3.52 -0.61 18.83
CA GLU A 34 -3.25 0.47 19.77
C GLU A 34 -3.18 1.89 19.18
N GLN A 35 -4.30 2.36 18.61
CA GLN A 35 -4.66 3.77 18.77
C GLN A 35 -4.86 4.08 20.26
N THR A 36 -3.77 4.41 20.97
CA THR A 36 -3.93 5.40 22.04
C THR A 36 -4.38 6.68 21.33
N ASN A 37 -5.55 7.21 21.71
CA ASN A 37 -6.19 8.38 21.09
C ASN A 37 -5.41 9.70 21.36
N LEU A 38 -4.10 9.63 21.56
CA LEU A 38 -3.24 10.76 21.83
C LEU A 38 -2.54 11.11 20.53
N ARG A 39 -2.70 12.36 20.08
CA ARG A 39 -1.78 12.90 19.06
C ARG A 39 -0.37 12.72 19.62
N PRO A 40 0.53 12.04 18.90
CA PRO A 40 1.90 11.87 19.35
C PRO A 40 2.50 13.25 19.57
N LYS A 41 3.15 13.43 20.72
CA LYS A 41 3.82 14.68 21.01
C LYS A 41 4.96 14.82 20.01
N ALA A 42 5.26 16.04 19.56
CA ALA A 42 6.24 16.27 18.50
C ALA A 42 7.64 15.69 18.81
N GLU A 43 7.94 15.45 20.09
CA GLU A 43 9.17 14.83 20.60
C GLU A 43 9.19 13.30 20.51
N ASP A 44 8.03 12.66 20.33
CA ASP A 44 7.86 11.22 20.20
C ASP A 44 7.60 10.78 18.75
N SER A 45 7.48 11.75 17.82
CA SER A 45 7.24 11.45 16.41
C SER A 45 8.50 10.97 15.71
N TYR A 46 8.41 9.82 15.04
CA TYR A 46 9.52 9.26 14.27
C TYR A 46 9.01 8.45 13.07
N LEU A 47 9.87 8.34 12.06
CA LEU A 47 9.70 7.44 10.92
C LEU A 47 10.88 6.46 10.89
N GLN A 48 10.60 5.16 10.92
CA GLN A 48 11.60 4.13 10.77
C GLN A 48 11.22 3.18 9.64
N LEU A 49 12.10 3.08 8.64
CA LEU A 49 12.09 2.08 7.57
C LEU A 49 13.28 1.16 7.80
N ASP A 50 13.04 -0.15 7.78
CA ASP A 50 14.07 -1.17 7.93
C ASP A 50 13.99 -2.17 6.77
N ASN A 51 15.00 -2.13 5.88
CA ASN A 51 15.17 -2.99 4.70
C ASN A 51 13.90 -3.09 3.83
N VAL A 52 13.23 -1.97 3.60
CA VAL A 52 11.94 -1.92 2.92
C VAL A 52 12.10 -2.19 1.42
N THR A 53 11.38 -3.19 0.93
CA THR A 53 11.27 -3.50 -0.50
C THR A 53 9.81 -3.52 -0.90
N ALA A 54 9.45 -2.81 -1.98
CA ALA A 54 8.07 -2.66 -2.43
C ALA A 54 7.95 -2.62 -3.97
N LYS A 55 6.81 -3.07 -4.48
CA LYS A 55 6.50 -3.18 -5.91
C LYS A 55 5.00 -3.05 -6.15
N TRP A 56 4.61 -2.36 -7.22
CA TRP A 56 3.19 -2.07 -7.54
C TRP A 56 2.41 -3.28 -8.01
N ASP A 57 3.05 -4.16 -8.78
CA ASP A 57 2.41 -5.34 -9.31
C ASP A 57 3.28 -6.55 -9.01
N ALA A 58 2.79 -7.41 -8.11
CA ALA A 58 3.52 -8.58 -7.72
C ALA A 58 3.64 -9.64 -8.82
N SER A 59 2.74 -9.61 -9.81
CA SER A 59 2.57 -10.62 -10.85
C SER A 59 3.25 -10.26 -12.18
N THR A 60 3.49 -8.97 -12.44
CA THR A 60 3.85 -8.49 -13.79
C THR A 60 5.28 -7.94 -13.89
N SER A 61 5.94 -7.67 -12.77
CA SER A 61 7.30 -7.09 -12.73
C SER A 61 8.19 -7.82 -11.75
N ASP A 62 9.32 -8.34 -12.26
CA ASP A 62 10.43 -8.83 -11.43
C ASP A 62 11.23 -7.68 -10.80
N ILE A 63 11.01 -6.44 -11.25
CA ILE A 63 11.73 -5.26 -10.80
C ILE A 63 10.99 -4.64 -9.61
N ASN A 64 11.70 -4.49 -8.50
CA ASN A 64 11.23 -3.77 -7.33
C ASN A 64 11.22 -2.27 -7.59
N THR A 65 10.16 -1.58 -7.18
CA THR A 65 10.09 -0.10 -7.28
C THR A 65 10.91 0.56 -6.17
N LEU A 66 10.92 -0.04 -4.98
CA LEU A 66 11.80 0.29 -3.86
C LEU A 66 12.56 -0.97 -3.49
N GLU A 67 13.87 -0.86 -3.31
CA GLU A 67 14.74 -2.00 -2.99
C GLU A 67 15.63 -1.63 -1.81
N ASP A 68 15.56 -2.45 -0.75
CA ASP A 68 16.41 -2.37 0.44
C ASP A 68 16.54 -0.96 1.05
N ILE A 69 15.42 -0.27 1.23
CA ILE A 69 15.39 1.09 1.76
C ILE A 69 15.36 1.06 3.30
N SER A 70 16.41 1.59 3.93
CA SER A 70 16.45 1.88 5.37
C SER A 70 16.59 3.38 5.62
N LEU A 71 15.70 3.93 6.44
CA LEU A 71 15.64 5.35 6.75
C LEU A 71 15.15 5.55 8.18
N ASN A 72 15.81 6.40 8.95
CA ASN A 72 15.35 6.81 10.27
C ASN A 72 15.23 8.34 10.31
N VAL A 73 14.05 8.84 10.65
CA VAL A 73 13.74 10.26 10.77
C VAL A 73 13.24 10.52 12.18
N GLY A 74 14.01 11.29 12.92
CA GLY A 74 13.67 11.72 14.27
C GLY A 74 12.80 12.99 14.29
N PRO A 75 12.34 13.37 15.49
CA PRO A 75 11.52 14.55 15.68
C PRO A 75 12.25 15.84 15.27
N GLY A 76 11.53 16.74 14.58
CA GLY A 76 12.05 18.03 14.14
C GLY A 76 13.01 17.98 12.94
N GLN A 77 13.25 16.81 12.34
CA GLN A 77 14.10 16.70 11.16
C GLN A 77 13.32 17.02 9.88
N LEU A 78 13.95 17.84 9.02
CA LEU A 78 13.46 18.10 7.66
C LEU A 78 14.33 17.35 6.66
N ILE A 79 13.74 16.40 5.93
CA ILE A 79 14.44 15.58 4.94
C ILE A 79 13.89 15.87 3.54
N ALA A 80 14.78 15.99 2.57
CA ALA A 80 14.45 16.07 1.16
C ALA A 80 14.85 14.77 0.45
N VAL A 81 13.92 14.16 -0.28
CA VAL A 81 14.18 13.00 -1.15
C VAL A 81 14.28 13.50 -2.60
N ILE A 82 15.46 13.36 -3.20
CA ILE A 82 15.74 13.82 -4.57
C ILE A 82 16.21 12.67 -5.47
N GLY A 83 15.96 12.79 -6.77
CA GLY A 83 16.34 11.77 -7.75
C GLY A 83 15.59 11.94 -9.08
N PRO A 84 16.05 11.26 -10.15
CA PRO A 84 15.48 11.40 -11.50
C PRO A 84 14.01 10.94 -11.56
N VAL A 85 13.32 11.28 -12.65
CA VAL A 85 11.96 10.79 -12.90
C VAL A 85 11.98 9.26 -12.97
N GLY A 86 11.02 8.61 -12.31
CA GLY A 86 10.95 7.14 -12.23
C GLY A 86 11.79 6.50 -11.11
N ALA A 87 12.59 7.26 -10.34
CA ALA A 87 13.41 6.70 -9.25
C ALA A 87 12.64 6.24 -7.98
N GLY A 88 11.32 6.07 -8.04
CA GLY A 88 10.53 5.58 -6.91
C GLY A 88 10.20 6.59 -5.81
N LYS A 89 10.52 7.88 -5.95
CA LYS A 89 10.24 8.92 -4.91
C LYS A 89 8.79 8.97 -4.44
N SER A 90 7.83 9.01 -5.38
CA SER A 90 6.40 9.00 -5.05
C SER A 90 5.98 7.67 -4.44
N SER A 91 6.57 6.57 -4.90
CA SER A 91 6.31 5.24 -4.35
C SER A 91 6.83 5.08 -2.92
N LEU A 92 7.97 5.70 -2.57
CA LEU A 92 8.46 5.77 -1.20
C LEU A 92 7.45 6.46 -0.28
N LEU A 93 6.87 7.58 -0.71
CA LEU A 93 5.84 8.28 0.05
C LEU A 93 4.57 7.42 0.18
N MET A 94 4.15 6.75 -0.89
CA MET A 94 3.00 5.84 -0.87
C MET A 94 3.22 4.64 0.07
N SER A 95 4.45 4.12 0.16
CA SER A 95 4.78 3.08 1.14
C SER A 95 4.73 3.60 2.58
N ILE A 96 5.21 4.81 2.86
CA ILE A 96 5.12 5.44 4.19
C ILE A 96 3.65 5.65 4.61
N LEU A 97 2.78 6.02 3.66
CA LEU A 97 1.35 6.21 3.90
C LEU A 97 0.57 4.88 4.00
N GLY A 98 1.20 3.75 3.69
CA GLY A 98 0.55 2.43 3.68
C GLY A 98 -0.28 2.14 2.42
N GLU A 99 -0.18 2.95 1.37
CA GLU A 99 -0.86 2.74 0.08
C GLU A 99 -0.11 1.77 -0.83
N LEU A 100 1.22 1.68 -0.68
CA LEU A 100 2.06 0.71 -1.37
C LEU A 100 2.64 -0.28 -0.36
N PRO A 101 2.04 -1.48 -0.19
CA PRO A 101 2.49 -2.47 0.78
C PRO A 101 3.95 -2.89 0.56
N ALA A 102 4.69 -2.96 1.66
CA ALA A 102 6.04 -3.51 1.66
C ALA A 102 5.98 -5.04 1.55
N GLN A 103 6.72 -5.63 0.60
CA GLN A 103 6.86 -7.09 0.50
C GLN A 103 7.91 -7.64 1.46
N LYS A 104 8.87 -6.79 1.85
CA LYS A 104 9.92 -7.09 2.82
C LYS A 104 10.22 -5.85 3.64
N GLY A 105 10.75 -6.08 4.84
CA GLY A 105 11.11 -5.02 5.77
C GLY A 105 9.94 -4.54 6.61
N THR A 106 10.13 -3.44 7.33
CA THR A 106 9.11 -2.86 8.21
C THR A 106 9.11 -1.34 8.12
N ILE A 107 7.91 -0.76 8.16
CA ILE A 107 7.69 0.68 8.22
C ILE A 107 6.97 0.99 9.54
N LYS A 108 7.52 1.88 10.35
CA LYS A 108 6.92 2.36 11.59
C LYS A 108 6.79 3.87 11.55
N VAL A 109 5.61 4.35 11.88
CA VAL A 109 5.29 5.77 12.02
C VAL A 109 4.66 5.96 13.39
N SER A 110 5.17 6.91 14.17
CA SER A 110 4.58 7.34 15.43
C SER A 110 4.53 8.85 15.49
#